data_AF-A0A2M8D1I5-F1
#
_entry.id   AF-A0A2M8D1I5-F1
#
_cell.length_a   1.000
_cell.length_b   1.000
_cell.length_c   1.000
_cell.angle_alpha   90.00
_cell.angle_beta   90.00
_cell.angle_gamma   90.00
#
_symmetry.space_group_name_H-M   'P 1'
#
loop_
_entity.id
_entity.type
_entity.pdbx_description
1 polymer ?
#
loop_
_entity_poly.entity_id
_entity_poly.type
_entity_poly.pdbx_seq_one_letter_code
_entity_poly.pdbx_strand_id
1 'polypeptide(L)'
;MDNNCRFQVIDHPLIRHKLTYIRDRLTGKKEFKELVDEVAMLMAFEITRDFSLEKAKVQTPLMETDCEVLGDLQIVLVPILRAGIGMV
;
A
#
# COMPACT_ATOMS: atom_id res chain seq x y z
N MET A 1 24.28 11.69 16.46
CA MET A 1 24.74 10.30 16.66
C MET A 1 23.94 9.43 15.72
N ASP A 2 24.65 8.71 14.89
CA ASP A 2 24.42 8.63 13.45
C ASP A 2 23.16 7.87 13.06
N ASN A 3 22.35 8.41 12.14
CA ASN A 3 21.29 7.62 11.52
C ASN A 3 21.02 8.12 10.10
N ASN A 4 21.70 7.50 9.16
CA ASN A 4 21.34 7.46 7.74
C ASN A 4 20.03 6.65 7.53
N CYS A 5 19.03 6.81 8.40
CA CYS A 5 17.79 6.06 8.39
C CYS A 5 16.69 6.94 7.80
N ARG A 6 16.40 6.77 6.51
CA ARG A 6 15.26 7.39 5.83
C ARG A 6 13.96 6.84 6.44
N PHE A 7 13.45 7.50 7.47
CA PHE A 7 12.16 7.19 8.09
C PHE A 7 11.07 8.10 7.52
N GLN A 8 9.97 7.51 7.05
CA GLN A 8 8.82 8.25 6.52
C GLN A 8 7.57 7.91 7.33
N VAL A 9 6.89 8.95 7.83
CA VAL A 9 5.60 8.81 8.50
C VAL A 9 4.51 9.05 7.47
N ILE A 10 3.62 8.07 7.28
CA ILE A 10 2.44 8.20 6.42
C ILE A 10 1.28 8.78 7.25
N ASP A 11 1.06 10.09 7.18
CA ASP A 11 0.01 10.80 7.94
C ASP A 11 -1.28 10.96 7.11
N HIS A 12 -1.95 9.84 6.83
CA HIS A 12 -3.27 9.85 6.18
C HIS A 12 -4.39 9.71 7.23
N PRO A 13 -5.48 10.52 7.18
CA PRO A 13 -6.57 10.45 8.16
C PRO A 13 -7.20 9.06 8.32
N LEU A 14 -7.37 8.32 7.21
CA LEU A 14 -7.92 6.96 7.24
C LEU A 14 -6.99 5.97 7.96
N ILE A 15 -5.68 6.10 7.79
CA ILE A 15 -4.72 5.23 8.48
C ILE A 15 -4.81 5.51 9.98
N ARG A 16 -4.86 6.78 10.40
CA ARG A 16 -5.00 7.15 11.82
C ARG A 16 -6.31 6.67 12.44
N HIS A 17 -7.41 6.77 11.70
CA HIS A 17 -8.71 6.25 12.11
C HIS A 17 -8.66 4.74 12.33
N LYS A 18 -8.20 3.97 11.33
CA LYS A 18 -8.11 2.50 11.42
C LYS A 18 -7.11 2.05 12.50
N LEU A 19 -5.98 2.75 12.62
CA LEU A 19 -4.97 2.50 13.65
C LEU A 19 -5.52 2.66 15.07
N THR A 20 -6.52 3.53 15.26
CA THR A 20 -7.19 3.70 16.56
C THR A 20 -7.92 2.41 16.96
N TYR A 21 -8.66 1.79 16.04
CA TYR A 21 -9.33 0.51 16.29
C TYR A 21 -8.37 -0.67 16.39
N ILE A 22 -7.29 -0.69 15.60
CA ILE A 22 -6.23 -1.71 15.74
C ILE A 22 -5.61 -1.69 17.16
N ARG A 23 -5.55 -0.51 17.79
CA ARG A 23 -5.02 -0.32 19.15
C ARG A 23 -6.05 -0.55 20.25
N ASP A 24 -7.34 -0.59 19.93
CA ASP A 24 -8.39 -0.81 20.92
C ASP A 24 -8.37 -2.27 21.39
N ARG A 25 -8.44 -2.48 22.71
CA ARG A 25 -8.52 -3.82 23.31
C ARG A 25 -9.87 -4.50 23.08
N LEU A 26 -10.91 -3.73 22.75
CA LEU A 26 -12.26 -4.25 22.51
C LEU A 26 -12.43 -4.80 21.09
N THR A 27 -11.54 -4.46 20.16
CA THR A 27 -11.61 -4.91 18.76
C THR A 27 -11.42 -6.42 18.65
N GLY A 28 -12.35 -7.07 17.95
CA GLY A 28 -12.35 -8.51 17.77
C GLY A 28 -11.21 -8.99 16.87
N LYS A 29 -10.81 -10.26 17.00
CA LYS A 29 -9.73 -10.86 16.19
C LYS A 29 -9.95 -10.78 14.68
N LYS A 30 -11.22 -10.90 14.25
CA LYS A 30 -11.60 -10.82 12.83
C LYS A 30 -11.38 -9.39 12.30
N GLU A 31 -11.97 -8.43 12.99
CA GLU A 31 -11.90 -7.01 12.65
C GLU A 31 -10.46 -6.49 12.70
N PHE A 32 -9.66 -6.91 13.69
CA PHE A 32 -8.23 -6.60 13.74
C PHE A 32 -7.50 -7.04 12.46
N LYS A 33 -7.77 -8.25 11.96
CA LYS A 33 -7.12 -8.77 10.75
C LYS A 33 -7.54 -7.95 9.51
N GLU A 34 -8.82 -7.64 9.39
CA GLU A 34 -9.35 -6.83 8.29
C GLU A 34 -8.76 -5.41 8.31
N LEU A 35 -8.68 -4.78 9.48
CA LEU A 35 -8.10 -3.44 9.62
C LEU A 35 -6.60 -3.39 9.29
N VAL A 36 -5.84 -4.43 9.67
CA VAL A 36 -4.40 -4.51 9.35
C VAL A 36 -4.19 -4.64 7.84
N ASP A 37 -4.99 -5.46 7.16
CA ASP A 37 -4.96 -5.63 5.71
C ASP A 37 -5.28 -4.31 4.99
N GLU A 38 -6.33 -3.60 5.43
CA GLU A 38 -6.69 -2.29 4.88
C GLU A 38 -5.59 -1.23 5.10
N VAL A 39 -4.96 -1.21 6.27
CA VAL A 39 -3.84 -0.29 6.53
C VAL A 39 -2.64 -0.65 5.66
N ALA A 40 -2.34 -1.93 5.47
CA ALA A 40 -1.26 -2.37 4.59
C ALA A 40 -1.48 -1.90 3.14
N MET A 41 -2.72 -2.01 2.63
CA MET A 41 -3.08 -1.51 1.29
C MET A 41 -2.90 0.00 1.17
N LEU A 42 -3.34 0.78 2.17
CA LEU A 42 -3.16 2.24 2.18
C LEU A 42 -1.68 2.63 2.22
N MET A 43 -0.86 1.88 2.96
CA MET A 43 0.59 2.09 2.98
C MET A 43 1.23 1.74 1.64
N ALA A 44 0.83 0.63 1.02
CA ALA A 44 1.32 0.24 -0.30
C ALA A 44 1.05 1.33 -1.33
N PHE A 45 -0.19 1.87 -1.36
CA PHE A 45 -0.56 2.96 -2.27
C PHE A 45 0.40 4.15 -2.19
N GLU A 46 0.74 4.59 -0.97
CA GLU A 46 1.66 5.72 -0.78
C GLU A 46 3.11 5.38 -1.17
N ILE A 47 3.57 4.15 -0.93
CA ILE A 47 4.93 3.73 -1.28
C ILE A 47 5.09 3.54 -2.79
N THR A 48 4.02 3.13 -3.48
CA THR A 48 4.04 2.92 -4.95
C THR A 48 3.91 4.21 -5.77
N ARG A 49 3.86 5.39 -5.14
CA ARG A 49 3.64 6.69 -5.80
C ARG A 49 4.68 7.03 -6.86
N ASP A 50 5.93 6.62 -6.66
CA ASP A 50 7.06 6.96 -7.53
C ASP A 50 7.38 5.88 -8.58
N PHE A 51 6.45 4.95 -8.83
CA PHE A 51 6.65 3.89 -9.81
C PHE A 51 6.72 4.42 -11.24
N SER A 52 7.62 3.85 -12.04
CA SER A 52 7.80 4.23 -13.44
C SER A 52 6.59 3.86 -14.28
N LEU A 53 6.22 4.76 -15.19
CA LEU A 53 5.15 4.56 -16.16
C LEU A 53 5.71 4.49 -17.57
N GLU A 54 5.11 3.66 -18.41
CA GLU A 54 5.42 3.49 -19.83
C GLU A 54 4.21 3.86 -20.69
N LYS A 55 4.46 4.40 -21.88
CA LYS A 55 3.39 4.76 -22.81
C LYS A 55 2.88 3.52 -23.54
N ALA A 56 1.56 3.33 -23.53
CA ALA A 56 0.87 2.28 -24.26
C ALA A 56 -0.25 2.87 -25.11
N LYS A 57 -0.38 2.40 -26.36
CA LYS A 57 -1.54 2.72 -27.21
C LYS A 57 -2.70 1.81 -26.86
N VAL A 58 -3.85 2.40 -26.52
CA VAL A 58 -5.07 1.67 -26.16
C VAL A 58 -6.21 2.10 -27.07
N GLN A 59 -6.99 1.12 -27.54
CA GLN A 59 -8.20 1.37 -28.30
C GLN A 59 -9.38 1.53 -27.34
N THR A 60 -9.88 2.77 -27.21
CA THR A 60 -11.12 3.04 -26.49
C THR A 60 -12.32 2.80 -27.42
N PRO A 61 -13.55 2.70 -26.89
CA PRO A 61 -14.75 2.57 -27.73
C PRO A 61 -14.96 3.69 -28.75
N LEU A 62 -14.24 4.82 -28.61
CA LEU A 62 -14.35 5.98 -29.49
C LEU A 62 -13.14 6.16 -30.42
N MET A 63 -11.91 5.95 -29.93
CA MET A 63 -10.67 6.13 -30.70
C MET A 63 -9.44 5.49 -30.04
N GLU A 64 -8.35 5.39 -30.79
CA GLU A 64 -7.03 5.08 -30.22
C GLU A 64 -6.46 6.29 -29.47
N THR A 65 -5.93 6.05 -28.27
CA THR A 65 -5.29 7.09 -27.45
C THR A 65 -4.00 6.56 -26.82
N ASP A 66 -3.06 7.46 -26.58
CA ASP A 66 -1.89 7.19 -25.76
C ASP A 66 -2.31 7.21 -24.29
N CYS A 67 -2.06 6.11 -23.59
CA CYS A 67 -2.28 5.92 -22.16
C CYS A 67 -0.94 5.60 -21.47
N GLU A 68 -0.95 5.61 -20.14
CA GLU A 68 0.18 5.22 -19.31
C GLU A 68 -0.14 3.90 -18.61
N VAL A 69 0.84 3.00 -18.61
CA VAL A 69 0.78 1.73 -17.88
C VAL A 69 1.97 1.65 -16.94
N LEU A 70 1.85 0.83 -15.90
CA LEU A 70 2.97 0.56 -15.00
C LEU A 70 4.12 -0.06 -15.83
N GLY A 71 5.32 0.51 -15.71
CA GLY A 71 6.51 -0.01 -16.40
C GLY A 71 6.96 -1.36 -15.83
N ASP A 72 7.99 -1.96 -16.44
CA ASP A 72 8.51 -3.26 -16.00
C ASP A 72 9.19 -3.16 -14.62
N LEU A 73 8.42 -3.42 -13.57
CA LEU A 73 8.82 -3.35 -12.17
C LEU A 73 8.83 -4.76 -11.56
N GLN A 74 10.03 -5.25 -11.22
CA GLN A 74 10.20 -6.50 -10.48
C GLN A 74 10.01 -6.26 -8.98
N ILE A 75 8.76 -6.36 -8.52
CA ILE A 75 8.39 -6.17 -7.10
C ILE A 75 8.37 -7.54 -6.41
N VAL A 76 9.05 -7.66 -5.27
CA VAL A 76 9.03 -8.86 -4.43
C VAL A 76 8.54 -8.49 -3.03
N LEU A 77 7.46 -9.13 -2.58
CA LEU A 77 6.92 -8.99 -1.23
C LEU A 77 7.46 -10.11 -0.33
N VAL A 78 8.11 -9.76 0.78
CA VAL A 78 8.69 -10.74 1.73
C VAL A 78 8.09 -10.53 3.12
N PRO A 79 7.04 -11.28 3.49
CA PRO A 79 6.45 -11.19 4.83
C PRO A 79 7.31 -11.90 5.88
N ILE A 80 7.48 -11.27 7.05
CA ILE A 80 8.11 -11.91 8.21
C ILE A 80 7.04 -12.67 9.00
N LEU A 81 7.19 -13.99 9.09
CA LEU A 81 6.21 -14.86 9.72
C LEU A 81 6.21 -14.76 11.27
N ARG A 82 5.08 -14.98 11.95
CA ARG A 82 3.74 -15.32 11.42
C ARG A 82 2.85 -14.10 11.17
N ALA A 83 3.12 -12.99 11.84
CA ALA A 83 2.24 -11.81 11.83
C ALA A 83 2.24 -11.05 10.50
N GLY A 84 3.34 -11.10 9.73
CA GLY A 84 3.44 -10.43 8.44
C GLY A 84 2.49 -10.98 7.37
N ILE A 85 1.91 -12.17 7.56
CA ILE A 85 0.94 -12.74 6.62
C ILE A 85 -0.41 -12.01 6.63
N GLY A 86 -0.66 -11.16 7.64
CA GLY A 86 -1.86 -10.34 7.70
C GLY A 86 -1.78 -9.05 6.88
N MET A 87 -0.63 -8.79 6.23
CA MET A 87 -0.35 -7.57 5.48
C MET A 87 -0.12 -7.82 3.98
N VAL A 88 -0.23 -9.08 3.55
CA VAL A 88 0.02 -9.56 2.18
C VAL A 88 -1.23 -10.27 1.67
#